data_AF-A0A377JEV3-F1
#
_entry.id   AF-A0A377JEV3-F1
#
_cell.length_a   1.000
_cell.length_b   1.000
_cell.length_c   1.000
_cell.angle_alpha   90.00
_cell.angle_beta   90.00
_cell.angle_gamma   90.00
#
_symmetry.space_group_name_H-M   'P 1'
#
loop_
_entity.id
_entity.type
_entity.pdbx_description
1 polymer ?
#
loop_
_entity_poly.entity_id
_entity_poly.type
_entity_poly.pdbx_seq_one_letter_code
_entity_poly.pdbx_strand_id
1 'polypeptide(L)'
;MKQFNLTQLVFDDLNHDTHLIDGWHPVEEQRDIDKICETITGGGKVWLENGKIQCSGKAPSQFHVFNMETKEFELSAEKQSALFAQQKEGLLNKLADKADQLKNSLLVGYPQTEIESFYRQEKEALAWQADHNTPTPMLSQIARVRGVRSMCLLAK
;
A
#
# COMPACT_ATOMS: atom_id res chain seq x y z
N MET A 1 26.49 25.66 22.19
CA MET A 1 26.46 25.89 20.73
C MET A 1 27.13 24.69 20.08
N LYS A 2 26.59 24.15 18.99
CA LYS A 2 27.22 23.03 18.28
C LYS A 2 27.80 23.50 16.97
N GLN A 3 28.66 22.69 16.38
CA GLN A 3 29.09 22.81 15.00
C GLN A 3 28.71 21.54 14.23
N PHE A 4 28.48 21.69 12.94
CA PHE A 4 28.11 20.62 12.03
C PHE A 4 29.08 20.55 10.85
N ASN A 5 29.52 19.33 10.52
CA ASN A 5 30.37 19.07 9.38
C ASN A 5 29.55 18.50 8.22
N LEU A 6 29.48 19.22 7.09
CA LEU A 6 28.70 18.81 5.91
C LEU A 6 29.26 17.59 5.20
N THR A 7 30.56 17.33 5.33
CA THR A 7 31.24 16.20 4.66
C THR A 7 31.07 14.91 5.46
N GLN A 8 31.19 15.01 6.78
CA GLN A 8 31.10 13.87 7.70
C GLN A 8 29.68 13.61 8.20
N LEU A 9 28.77 14.59 8.05
CA LEU A 9 27.39 14.55 8.55
C LEU A 9 27.31 14.31 10.07
N VAL A 10 28.23 14.92 10.82
CA VAL A 10 28.31 14.79 12.28
C VAL A 10 28.27 16.15 12.98
N PHE A 11 27.81 16.12 14.23
CA PHE A 11 27.83 17.24 15.15
C PHE A 11 29.00 17.14 16.12
N ASP A 12 29.52 18.28 16.54
CA ASP A 12 30.49 18.42 17.61
C ASP A 12 30.17 19.64 18.47
N ASP A 13 30.67 19.65 19.71
CA ASP A 13 30.44 20.76 20.64
C ASP A 13 31.41 21.90 20.34
N LEU A 14 30.88 23.13 20.26
CA LEU A 14 31.70 24.31 20.07
C LEU A 14 32.22 24.77 21.45
N ASN A 15 33.51 24.52 21.73
CA ASN A 15 34.15 25.06 22.92
C ASN A 15 34.48 26.56 22.74
N HIS A 16 34.34 27.33 23.82
CA HIS A 16 34.47 28.80 23.80
C HIS A 16 35.87 29.31 23.40
N ASP A 17 36.88 28.44 23.42
CA ASP A 17 38.29 28.77 23.11
C ASP A 17 38.77 28.24 21.74
N THR A 18 37.90 27.61 20.94
CA THR A 18 38.27 27.02 19.65
C THR A 18 37.74 27.85 18.48
N HIS A 19 38.65 28.28 17.60
CA HIS A 19 38.29 28.80 16.29
C HIS A 19 37.47 27.76 15.51
N LEU A 20 36.52 28.22 14.69
CA LEU A 20 35.79 27.38 13.75
C LEU A 20 36.81 26.55 12.96
N ILE A 21 36.71 25.23 13.12
CA ILE A 21 37.55 24.29 12.39
C ILE A 21 37.15 24.40 10.92
N ASP A 22 38.13 24.41 10.01
CA ASP A 22 37.85 24.51 8.58
C ASP A 22 36.89 23.38 8.12
N GLY A 23 35.84 23.75 7.39
CA GLY A 23 34.75 22.85 7.00
C GLY A 23 33.68 22.55 8.07
N TRP A 24 33.74 23.19 9.24
CA TRP A 24 32.69 23.12 10.27
C TRP A 24 31.88 24.41 10.32
N HIS A 25 30.57 24.28 10.46
CA HIS A 25 29.64 25.40 10.46
C HIS A 25 28.86 25.46 11.78
N PRO A 26 28.74 26.64 12.41
CA PRO A 26 28.05 26.76 13.69
C PRO A 26 26.54 26.53 13.52
N VAL A 27 25.95 25.83 14.49
CA VAL A 27 24.50 25.62 14.63
C VAL A 27 24.12 26.05 16.05
N GLU A 28 23.39 27.15 16.12
CA GLU A 28 23.08 27.82 17.39
C GLU A 28 21.80 27.26 18.02
N GLU A 29 20.81 26.88 17.21
CA GLU A 29 19.50 26.44 17.68
C GLU A 29 19.35 24.91 17.70
N GLN A 30 18.78 24.38 18.80
CA GLN A 30 18.44 22.96 18.91
C GLN A 30 17.46 22.52 17.82
N ARG A 31 16.53 23.40 17.42
CA ARG A 31 15.58 23.13 16.35
C ARG A 31 16.26 22.82 15.02
N ASP A 32 17.38 23.48 14.74
CA ASP A 32 18.11 23.27 13.50
C ASP A 32 18.98 22.00 13.56
N ILE A 33 19.49 21.65 14.75
CA ILE A 33 20.09 20.33 14.99
C ILE A 33 19.08 19.22 14.70
N ASP A 34 17.86 19.33 15.24
CA ASP A 34 16.81 18.32 15.07
C ASP A 34 16.43 18.17 13.59
N LYS A 35 16.26 19.29 12.85
CA LYS A 35 15.99 19.26 11.41
C LYS A 35 17.11 18.61 10.59
N ILE A 36 18.37 18.91 10.90
CA ILE A 36 19.52 18.31 10.23
C ILE A 36 19.52 16.79 10.48
N CYS A 37 19.30 16.37 11.72
CA CYS A 37 19.17 14.96 12.09
C CYS A 37 18.04 14.26 11.32
N GLU A 38 16.85 14.86 11.26
CA GLU A 38 15.70 14.35 10.51
C GLU A 38 15.98 14.27 9.01
N THR A 39 16.73 15.24 8.47
CA THR A 39 17.10 15.27 7.06
C THR A 39 18.06 14.14 6.70
N ILE A 40 19.12 13.94 7.51
CA ILE A 40 20.14 12.91 7.28
C ILE A 40 19.53 11.50 7.40
N THR A 41 18.76 11.26 8.46
CA THR A 41 18.13 9.96 8.71
C THR A 41 16.92 9.71 7.81
N GLY A 42 16.30 10.78 7.29
CA GLY A 42 15.11 10.77 6.48
C GLY A 42 15.35 10.70 4.97
N GLY A 43 16.58 10.49 4.51
CA GLY A 43 16.91 10.41 3.07
C GLY A 43 16.87 11.76 2.34
N GLY A 44 16.94 12.86 3.08
CA GLY A 44 17.13 14.20 2.54
C GLY A 44 18.60 14.56 2.33
N LYS A 45 18.87 15.82 2.02
CA LYS A 45 20.22 16.37 1.90
C LYS A 45 20.37 17.66 2.69
N VAL A 46 21.57 17.85 3.21
CA VAL A 46 22.02 19.05 3.91
C VAL A 46 23.10 19.71 3.06
N TRP A 47 23.01 21.01 2.84
CA TRP A 47 23.97 21.76 2.02
C TRP A 47 24.28 23.13 2.60
N LEU A 48 25.35 23.77 2.12
CA LEU A 48 25.67 25.14 2.46
C LEU A 48 25.17 26.09 1.38
N GLU A 49 24.45 27.12 1.78
CA GLU A 49 24.02 28.18 0.88
C GLU A 49 24.13 29.54 1.59
N ASN A 50 24.86 30.48 0.98
CA ASN A 50 25.11 31.80 1.55
C ASN A 50 25.71 31.76 2.98
N GLY A 51 26.57 30.78 3.26
CA GLY A 51 27.20 30.60 4.56
C GLY A 51 26.27 30.06 5.66
N LYS A 52 25.04 29.68 5.31
CA LYS A 52 24.07 29.06 6.23
C LYS A 52 23.80 27.61 5.81
N ILE A 53 23.66 26.74 6.80
CA ILE A 53 23.25 25.36 6.56
C ILE A 53 21.77 25.34 6.16
N GLN A 54 21.48 24.68 5.04
CA GLN A 54 20.15 24.41 4.54
C GLN A 54 19.88 22.91 4.57
N CYS A 55 18.63 22.55 4.78
CA CYS A 55 18.19 21.16 4.93
C CYS A 55 16.95 20.93 4.07
N SER A 56 16.88 19.82 3.36
CA SER A 56 15.68 19.45 2.60
C SER A 56 14.52 18.99 3.49
N GLY A 57 14.80 18.62 4.74
CA GLY A 57 13.88 17.85 5.56
C GLY A 57 13.83 16.37 5.17
N LYS A 58 12.88 15.64 5.76
CA LYS A 58 12.67 14.21 5.54
C LYS A 58 11.97 13.92 4.21
N ALA A 59 12.41 12.89 3.51
CA ALA A 59 11.78 12.44 2.28
C ALA A 59 10.32 11.99 2.53
N PRO A 60 9.36 12.34 1.65
CA PRO A 60 7.97 11.92 1.80
C PRO A 60 7.79 10.39 1.82
N SER A 61 8.63 9.68 1.08
CA SER A 61 8.71 8.22 1.10
C SER A 61 10.09 7.74 0.65
N GLN A 62 10.40 6.46 0.85
CA GLN A 62 11.63 5.81 0.37
C GLN A 62 11.84 5.90 -1.17
N PHE A 63 10.76 6.21 -1.90
CA PHE A 63 10.77 6.35 -3.35
C PHE A 63 11.15 7.75 -3.82
N HIS A 64 11.26 8.72 -2.91
CA HIS A 64 11.70 10.07 -3.25
C HIS A 64 13.22 10.19 -3.09
N VAL A 65 13.85 10.95 -3.97
CA VAL A 65 15.27 11.34 -3.89
C VAL A 65 15.34 12.85 -3.96
N PHE A 66 16.08 13.47 -3.06
CA PHE A 66 16.26 14.91 -3.11
C PHE A 66 17.20 15.30 -4.26
N ASN A 67 16.69 16.13 -5.18
CA ASN A 67 17.46 16.69 -6.28
C ASN A 67 18.06 18.04 -5.84
N MET A 68 19.39 18.15 -5.93
CA MET A 68 20.12 19.36 -5.50
C MET A 68 19.97 20.53 -6.48
N GLU A 69 19.62 20.28 -7.73
CA GLU A 69 19.46 21.32 -8.75
C GLU A 69 18.10 22.01 -8.61
N THR A 70 17.03 21.23 -8.46
CA THR A 70 15.66 21.73 -8.30
C THR A 70 15.32 22.06 -6.85
N LYS A 71 16.10 21.54 -5.89
CA LYS A 71 15.86 21.60 -4.44
C LYS A 71 14.52 20.98 -4.02
N GLU A 72 14.07 19.97 -4.76
CA GLU A 72 12.82 19.25 -4.50
C GLU A 72 13.03 17.74 -4.39
N PHE A 73 12.06 17.07 -3.76
CA PHE A 73 12.02 15.62 -3.72
C PHE A 73 11.40 15.07 -5.01
N GLU A 74 12.22 14.39 -5.80
CA GLU A 74 11.82 13.84 -7.08
C GLU A 74 11.66 12.32 -7.03
N LEU A 75 10.71 11.84 -7.84
CA LEU A 75 10.40 10.44 -8.01
C LEU A 75 10.88 10.04 -9.41
N SER A 76 11.99 9.31 -9.49
CA SER A 76 12.49 8.82 -10.79
C SER A 76 11.47 7.88 -11.43
N ALA A 77 11.50 7.76 -12.76
CA ALA A 77 10.60 6.85 -13.49
C ALA A 77 10.67 5.40 -12.98
N GLU A 78 11.86 4.94 -12.58
CA GLU A 78 12.05 3.62 -11.97
C GLU A 78 11.36 3.50 -10.60
N LYS A 79 11.52 4.50 -9.74
CA LYS A 79 10.91 4.52 -8.40
C LYS A 79 9.39 4.71 -8.46
N GLN A 80 8.88 5.46 -9.44
CA GLN A 80 7.45 5.54 -9.74
C GLN A 80 6.90 4.17 -10.13
N SER A 81 7.59 3.47 -11.02
CA SER A 81 7.18 2.13 -11.46
C SER A 81 7.14 1.13 -10.30
N ALA A 82 8.14 1.17 -9.42
CA ALA A 82 8.18 0.34 -8.22
C ALA A 82 7.04 0.67 -7.24
N LEU A 83 6.76 1.97 -7.02
CA LEU A 83 5.63 2.41 -6.19
C LEU A 83 4.30 1.94 -6.75
N PHE A 84 4.07 2.10 -8.07
CA PHE A 84 2.85 1.64 -8.72
C PHE A 84 2.70 0.11 -8.65
N ALA A 85 3.79 -0.64 -8.82
CA ALA A 85 3.77 -2.09 -8.66
C ALA A 85 3.34 -2.50 -7.24
N GLN A 86 3.95 -1.88 -6.21
CA GLN A 86 3.60 -2.12 -4.80
C GLN A 86 2.14 -1.77 -4.50
N GLN A 87 1.66 -0.62 -4.97
CA GLN A 87 0.28 -0.19 -4.76
C GLN A 87 -0.71 -1.13 -5.47
N LYS A 88 -0.41 -1.53 -6.71
CA LYS A 88 -1.22 -2.48 -7.47
C LYS A 88 -1.33 -3.81 -6.74
N GLU A 89 -0.22 -4.36 -6.26
CA GLU A 89 -0.20 -5.61 -5.50
C GLU A 89 -1.03 -5.49 -4.21
N GLY A 90 -0.87 -4.40 -3.46
CA GLY A 90 -1.67 -4.14 -2.26
C GLY A 90 -3.18 -4.03 -2.54
N LEU A 91 -3.57 -3.42 -3.65
CA LEU A 91 -4.97 -3.34 -4.08
C LEU A 91 -5.52 -4.71 -4.51
N LEU A 92 -4.72 -5.52 -5.22
CA LEU A 92 -5.11 -6.87 -5.61
C LEU A 92 -5.34 -7.77 -4.39
N ASN A 93 -4.46 -7.68 -3.39
CA ASN A 93 -4.62 -8.45 -2.14
C ASN A 93 -5.89 -8.01 -1.38
N LYS A 94 -6.13 -6.70 -1.25
CA LYS A 94 -7.38 -6.20 -0.64
C LYS A 94 -8.62 -6.65 -1.40
N LEU A 95 -8.56 -6.68 -2.72
CA LEU A 95 -9.68 -7.14 -3.55
C LEU A 95 -9.94 -8.64 -3.35
N ALA A 96 -8.89 -9.45 -3.32
CA ALA A 96 -8.98 -10.89 -3.04
C ALA A 96 -9.58 -11.14 -1.65
N ASP A 97 -9.08 -10.47 -0.61
CA ASP A 97 -9.61 -10.57 0.75
C ASP A 97 -11.09 -10.21 0.81
N LYS A 98 -11.49 -9.15 0.11
CA LYS A 98 -12.89 -8.72 0.05
C LYS A 98 -13.77 -9.71 -0.71
N ALA A 99 -13.27 -10.29 -1.80
CA ALA A 99 -13.97 -11.33 -2.54
C ALA A 99 -14.16 -12.59 -1.68
N ASP A 100 -13.15 -13.00 -0.93
CA ASP A 100 -13.25 -14.14 -0.02
C ASP A 100 -14.20 -13.85 1.15
N GLN A 101 -14.15 -12.64 1.73
CA GLN A 101 -15.11 -12.22 2.75
C GLN A 101 -16.56 -12.26 2.24
N LEU A 102 -16.80 -11.75 1.03
CA LEU A 102 -18.11 -11.79 0.39
C LEU A 102 -18.56 -13.23 0.10
N LYS A 103 -17.68 -14.06 -0.47
CA LYS A 103 -17.95 -15.47 -0.72
C LYS A 103 -18.36 -16.16 0.58
N ASN A 104 -17.56 -16.00 1.63
CA ASN A 104 -17.82 -16.64 2.91
C ASN A 104 -19.12 -16.14 3.54
N SER A 105 -19.46 -14.85 3.42
CA SER A 105 -20.71 -14.30 3.94
C SER A 105 -21.95 -14.83 3.21
N LEU A 106 -21.86 -15.03 1.89
CA LEU A 106 -22.94 -15.62 1.08
C LEU A 106 -23.17 -17.10 1.39
N LEU A 107 -22.14 -17.81 1.83
CA LEU A 107 -22.21 -19.25 2.15
C LEU A 107 -22.60 -19.53 3.61
N VAL A 108 -22.75 -18.50 4.45
CA VAL A 108 -23.17 -18.70 5.85
C VAL A 108 -24.52 -19.41 5.90
N GLY A 109 -24.57 -20.52 6.63
CA GLY A 109 -25.80 -21.32 6.81
C GLY A 109 -26.05 -22.37 5.74
N TYR A 110 -25.23 -22.42 4.67
CA TYR A 110 -25.30 -23.50 3.68
C TYR A 110 -24.52 -24.74 4.18
N PRO A 111 -25.11 -25.94 4.16
CA PRO A 111 -24.39 -27.17 4.43
C PRO A 111 -23.34 -27.46 3.34
N GLN A 112 -22.20 -28.05 3.71
CA GLN A 112 -21.10 -28.35 2.78
C GLN A 112 -21.54 -29.19 1.58
N THR A 113 -22.40 -30.19 1.81
CA THR A 113 -22.99 -31.02 0.75
C THR A 113 -23.78 -30.21 -0.27
N GLU A 114 -24.38 -29.10 0.15
CA GLU A 114 -25.11 -28.20 -0.72
C GLU A 114 -24.15 -27.33 -1.54
N ILE A 115 -23.10 -26.80 -0.92
CA ILE A 115 -22.04 -26.03 -1.60
C ILE A 115 -21.38 -26.88 -2.69
N GLU A 116 -21.02 -28.12 -2.38
CA GLU A 116 -20.45 -29.09 -3.34
C GLU A 116 -21.41 -29.40 -4.50
N SER A 117 -22.70 -29.16 -4.32
CA SER A 117 -23.72 -29.41 -5.33
C SER A 117 -23.98 -28.23 -6.27
N PHE A 118 -23.48 -27.02 -5.97
CA PHE A 118 -23.73 -25.80 -6.75
C PHE A 118 -23.36 -25.95 -8.23
N TYR A 119 -22.25 -26.62 -8.55
CA TYR A 119 -21.86 -26.88 -9.94
C TYR A 119 -22.89 -27.73 -10.70
N ARG A 120 -23.48 -28.74 -10.03
CA ARG A 120 -24.53 -29.57 -10.63
C ARG A 120 -25.84 -28.79 -10.79
N GLN A 121 -26.18 -27.97 -9.80
CA GLN A 121 -27.33 -27.07 -9.86
C GLN A 121 -27.23 -26.10 -11.05
N GLU A 122 -26.08 -25.45 -11.24
CA GLU A 122 -25.82 -24.56 -12.37
C GLU A 122 -25.93 -25.30 -13.71
N LYS A 123 -25.32 -26.49 -13.82
CA LYS A 123 -25.38 -27.31 -15.02
C LYS A 123 -26.81 -27.73 -15.38
N GLU A 124 -27.61 -28.14 -14.38
CA GLU A 124 -29.03 -28.47 -14.58
C GLU A 124 -29.83 -27.25 -15.03
N ALA A 125 -29.62 -26.09 -14.40
CA ALA A 125 -30.30 -24.84 -14.77
C ALA A 125 -29.97 -24.41 -16.21
N LEU A 126 -28.69 -24.45 -16.60
CA LEU A 126 -28.25 -24.13 -17.95
C LEU A 126 -28.81 -25.11 -19.00
N ALA A 127 -28.84 -26.41 -18.69
CA ALA A 127 -29.38 -27.42 -19.60
C ALA A 127 -30.90 -27.27 -19.78
N TRP A 128 -31.63 -26.94 -18.71
CA TRP A 128 -33.06 -26.63 -18.77
C TRP A 128 -33.34 -25.33 -19.54
N GLN A 129 -32.49 -24.31 -19.40
CA GLN A 129 -32.60 -23.07 -20.20
C GLN A 129 -32.44 -23.33 -21.70
N ALA A 130 -31.55 -24.26 -22.08
CA ALA A 130 -31.35 -24.66 -23.48
C ALA A 130 -32.50 -25.52 -24.02
N ASP A 131 -33.03 -26.45 -23.22
CA ASP A 131 -34.19 -27.27 -23.53
C ASP A 131 -35.04 -27.48 -22.27
N HIS A 132 -36.25 -26.90 -22.28
CA HIS A 132 -37.16 -26.90 -21.13
C HIS A 132 -37.73 -28.28 -20.79
N ASN A 133 -37.46 -29.30 -21.63
CA ASN A 133 -37.78 -30.70 -21.35
C ASN A 133 -36.65 -31.43 -20.60
N THR A 134 -35.49 -30.81 -20.41
CA THR A 134 -34.34 -31.43 -19.74
C THR A 134 -34.64 -31.69 -18.26
N PRO A 135 -34.43 -32.91 -17.74
CA PRO A 135 -34.63 -33.21 -16.33
C PRO A 135 -33.69 -32.42 -15.41
N THR A 136 -34.23 -31.90 -14.30
CA THR A 136 -33.48 -31.20 -13.25
C THR A 136 -33.68 -31.85 -11.88
N PRO A 137 -33.25 -33.11 -11.70
CA PRO A 137 -33.55 -33.88 -10.50
C PRO A 137 -32.99 -33.24 -9.22
N MET A 138 -31.81 -32.61 -9.26
CA MET A 138 -31.23 -31.95 -8.09
C MET A 138 -32.01 -30.68 -7.74
N LEU A 139 -32.27 -29.80 -8.71
CA LEU A 139 -33.05 -28.58 -8.48
C LEU A 139 -34.48 -28.90 -8.04
N SER A 140 -35.10 -29.95 -8.60
CA SER A 140 -36.42 -30.43 -8.21
C SER A 140 -36.46 -30.93 -6.77
N GLN A 141 -35.42 -31.66 -6.34
CA GLN A 141 -35.31 -32.13 -4.96
C GLN A 141 -35.10 -30.96 -4.00
N ILE A 142 -34.24 -29.98 -4.36
CA ILE A 142 -34.02 -28.78 -3.55
C ILE A 142 -35.32 -27.98 -3.41
N ALA A 143 -36.06 -27.78 -4.51
CA ALA A 143 -37.35 -27.09 -4.49
C ALA A 143 -38.35 -27.76 -3.55
N ARG A 144 -38.45 -29.10 -3.61
CA ARG A 144 -39.30 -29.90 -2.73
C ARG A 144 -38.90 -29.75 -1.26
N VAL A 145 -37.61 -29.85 -0.93
CA VAL A 145 -37.11 -29.74 0.44
C VAL A 145 -37.35 -28.34 1.01
N ARG A 146 -37.21 -27.29 0.19
CA ARG A 146 -37.40 -25.90 0.59
C ARG A 146 -38.86 -25.43 0.54
N GLY A 147 -39.79 -26.27 0.08
CA GLY A 147 -41.20 -25.90 -0.08
C GLY A 147 -41.44 -24.79 -1.12
N VAL A 148 -40.55 -24.65 -2.10
CA VAL A 148 -40.65 -23.64 -3.17
C VAL A 148 -41.02 -24.31 -4.50
N ARG A 149 -41.57 -23.53 -5.43
CA ARG A 149 -41.85 -24.02 -6.79
C ARG A 149 -40.54 -24.17 -7.56
N SER A 150 -40.35 -25.27 -8.30
CA SER A 150 -39.12 -25.53 -9.07
C SER A 150 -38.76 -24.41 -10.06
N MET A 151 -39.77 -23.73 -10.62
CA MET A 151 -39.56 -22.58 -11.51
C MET A 151 -38.77 -21.44 -10.85
N CYS A 152 -38.83 -21.28 -9.52
CA CYS A 152 -38.10 -20.24 -8.81
C CYS A 152 -36.58 -20.49 -8.79
N LEU A 153 -36.13 -21.73 -9.04
CA LEU A 153 -34.71 -22.10 -9.10
C LEU A 153 -34.18 -22.15 -10.55
N LEU A 154 -35.08 -22.06 -11.54
CA LEU A 154 -34.77 -22.18 -12.97
C LEU A 154 -34.88 -20.84 -13.71
N ALA A 155 -35.56 -19.86 -13.11
CA ALA A 155 -35.68 -18.51 -13.65
C ALA A 155 -34.36 -17.73 -13.48
N LYS A 156 -33.86 -17.16 -14.59
CA LYS A 156 -32.94 -16.02 -14.58
C LYS A 156 -33.75 -14.73 -14.69
#